data_AF-A0A182G975-F1
#
_entry.id   AF-A0A182G975-F1
#
_cell.length_a   1.000
_cell.length_b   1.000
_cell.length_c   1.000
_cell.angle_alpha   90.00
_cell.angle_beta   90.00
_cell.angle_gamma   90.00
#
_symmetry.space_group_name_H-M   'P 1'
#
loop_
_entity.id
_entity.type
_entity.pdbx_description
1 polymer ?
#
loop_
_entity_poly.entity_id
_entity_poly.type
_entity_poly.pdbx_seq_one_letter_code
_entity_poly.pdbx_strand_id
1 'polypeptide(L)'
;MFYTSNCVDCQRLTAVWEAVAGDLKTRMNVARIEKDGKGSATADRFLVKEVPAFIFLRQGKFYRYEIKKYDVKSFVSFAQDWYKNASPEKVPVPQSPFDQMVEQAVYYLKNLPEYVNVLKTEYPALFYVLAGLIVFVVLGFTAAIVLAVLTRCKAAAKSKKTRAKKAK
;
A
#
# COMPACT_ATOMS: atom_id res chain seq x y z
N MET A 1 6.57 -22.22 1.94
CA MET A 1 5.39 -21.97 1.09
C MET A 1 4.31 -21.28 1.89
N PHE A 2 3.82 -20.13 1.41
CA PHE A 2 2.61 -19.50 1.91
C PHE A 2 1.39 -20.09 1.19
N TYR A 3 0.35 -20.41 1.94
CA TYR A 3 -0.87 -21.02 1.42
C TYR A 3 -2.11 -20.52 2.16
N THR A 4 -3.29 -20.77 1.58
CA THR A 4 -4.59 -20.63 2.23
C THR A 4 -5.35 -21.95 2.17
N SER A 5 -6.31 -22.15 3.06
CA SER A 5 -7.12 -23.38 3.14
C SER A 5 -8.02 -23.57 1.91
N ASN A 6 -8.46 -22.47 1.29
CA ASN A 6 -9.39 -22.45 0.15
C ASN A 6 -8.70 -22.51 -1.23
N CYS A 7 -7.38 -22.71 -1.28
CA CYS A 7 -6.60 -22.68 -2.53
C CYS A 7 -6.32 -24.09 -3.06
N VAL A 8 -6.95 -24.46 -4.19
CA VAL A 8 -6.79 -25.78 -4.83
C VAL A 8 -5.35 -26.02 -5.30
N ASP A 9 -4.70 -25.03 -5.90
CA ASP A 9 -3.32 -25.16 -6.38
C ASP A 9 -2.34 -25.34 -5.22
N CYS A 10 -2.60 -24.67 -4.10
CA CYS A 10 -1.83 -24.82 -2.88
C CYS A 10 -1.96 -26.22 -2.26
N GLN A 11 -3.13 -26.86 -2.42
CA GLN A 11 -3.32 -28.26 -2.01
C GLN A 11 -2.53 -29.21 -2.91
N ARG A 12 -2.61 -29.04 -4.24
CA ARG A 12 -1.86 -29.86 -5.21
C ARG A 12 -0.35 -29.80 -4.99
N LEU A 13 0.16 -28.61 -4.68
CA LEU A 13 1.59 -28.39 -4.43
C LEU A 13 2.07 -28.90 -3.07
N THR A 14 1.18 -29.37 -2.20
CA THR A 14 1.55 -29.92 -0.89
C THR A 14 2.52 -31.09 -1.02
N ALA A 15 2.19 -32.09 -1.85
CA ALA A 15 3.04 -33.26 -2.01
C ALA A 15 4.42 -32.91 -2.59
N VAL A 16 4.45 -31.96 -3.53
CA VAL A 16 5.70 -31.44 -4.11
C VAL A 16 6.53 -30.75 -3.03
N TRP A 17 5.90 -29.93 -2.18
CA TRP A 17 6.59 -29.21 -1.12
C TRP A 17 7.14 -30.13 -0.03
N GLU A 18 6.42 -31.19 0.33
CA GLU A 18 6.91 -32.23 1.25
C GLU A 18 8.11 -32.99 0.65
N ALA A 19 8.08 -33.29 -0.66
CA ALA A 19 9.23 -33.91 -1.34
C ALA A 19 10.46 -33.00 -1.34
N VAL A 20 10.28 -31.69 -1.54
CA VAL A 20 11.36 -30.69 -1.41
C VAL A 20 11.92 -30.68 0.02
N ALA A 21 11.04 -30.75 1.04
CA ALA A 21 11.46 -30.84 2.43
C ALA A 21 12.28 -32.11 2.70
N GLY A 22 11.91 -33.24 2.09
CA GLY A 22 12.67 -34.49 2.16
C GLY A 22 14.08 -34.37 1.58
N ASP A 23 14.21 -33.79 0.39
CA ASP A 23 15.51 -33.65 -0.30
C ASP A 23 16.45 -32.63 0.39
N LEU A 24 15.87 -31.59 1.01
CA LEU A 24 16.62 -30.53 1.69
C LEU A 24 16.77 -30.74 3.20
N LYS A 25 16.22 -31.82 3.78
CA LYS A 25 16.08 -32.06 5.22
C LYS A 25 17.37 -31.84 6.03
N THR A 26 18.52 -32.16 5.47
CA THR A 26 19.82 -32.07 6.16
C THR A 26 20.55 -30.74 5.95
N ARG A 27 20.13 -29.95 4.96
CA ARG A 27 20.82 -28.72 4.54
C ARG A 27 20.05 -27.46 4.85
N MET A 28 18.71 -27.51 4.81
CA MET A 28 17.86 -26.33 4.89
C MET A 28 16.53 -26.65 5.57
N ASN A 29 16.01 -25.66 6.30
CA ASN A 29 14.67 -25.77 6.87
C ASN A 29 13.62 -25.39 5.83
N VAL A 30 12.63 -26.25 5.67
CA VAL A 30 11.49 -26.03 4.78
C VAL A 30 10.24 -25.90 5.64
N ALA A 31 9.47 -24.84 5.43
CA ALA A 31 8.28 -24.53 6.23
C ALA A 31 7.06 -24.22 5.36
N ARG A 32 5.89 -24.46 5.94
CA ARG A 32 4.59 -24.11 5.37
C ARG A 32 3.89 -23.13 6.31
N ILE A 33 3.37 -22.03 5.77
CA ILE A 33 2.78 -20.94 6.56
C ILE A 33 1.40 -20.61 6.00
N GLU A 34 0.38 -20.69 6.86
CA GLU A 34 -0.98 -20.33 6.51
C GLU A 34 -1.16 -18.82 6.56
N LYS A 35 -1.51 -18.21 5.43
CA LYS A 35 -1.67 -16.77 5.29
C LYS A 35 -2.85 -16.24 6.13
N ASP A 36 -3.99 -16.93 6.15
CA ASP A 36 -5.20 -16.41 6.81
C ASP A 36 -5.33 -16.85 8.28
N GLY A 37 -4.47 -17.76 8.72
CA GLY A 37 -4.48 -18.31 10.07
C GLY A 37 -3.36 -17.77 10.94
N LYS A 38 -2.62 -18.68 11.58
CA LYS A 38 -1.53 -18.35 12.52
C LYS A 38 -0.35 -17.63 11.86
N GLY A 39 -0.25 -17.67 10.53
CA GLY A 39 0.83 -17.06 9.77
C GLY A 39 0.53 -15.67 9.19
N SER A 40 -0.65 -15.08 9.46
CA SER A 40 -1.06 -13.78 8.91
C SER A 40 -0.03 -12.69 9.13
N ALA A 41 0.40 -12.46 10.38
CA ALA A 41 1.43 -11.46 10.67
C ALA A 41 2.76 -11.70 9.92
N THR A 42 3.09 -12.96 9.62
CA THR A 42 4.30 -13.30 8.84
C THR A 42 4.06 -13.06 7.35
N ALA A 43 2.88 -13.40 6.82
CA ALA A 43 2.51 -13.14 5.44
C ALA A 43 2.49 -11.63 5.13
N ASP A 44 1.92 -10.84 6.04
CA ASP A 44 1.89 -9.38 5.94
C ASP A 44 3.30 -8.79 5.98
N ARG A 45 4.13 -9.25 6.93
CA ARG A 45 5.54 -8.85 7.02
C ARG A 45 6.30 -9.08 5.71
N PHE A 46 6.06 -10.20 5.00
CA PHE A 46 6.70 -10.49 3.71
C PHE A 46 5.91 -9.97 2.49
N LEU A 47 4.86 -9.18 2.70
CA LEU A 47 4.00 -8.59 1.68
C LEU A 47 3.44 -9.63 0.70
N VAL A 48 3.02 -10.78 1.21
CA VAL A 48 2.48 -11.89 0.42
C VAL A 48 1.02 -11.60 0.07
N LYS A 49 0.78 -11.04 -1.11
CA LYS A 49 -0.57 -10.72 -1.61
C LYS A 49 -1.28 -11.94 -2.17
N GLU A 50 -0.60 -12.69 -3.02
CA GLU A 50 -1.15 -13.86 -3.73
C GLU A 50 -0.56 -15.16 -3.19
N VAL A 51 -1.33 -16.24 -3.30
CA VAL A 51 -0.93 -17.59 -2.90
C VAL A 51 -1.19 -18.56 -4.07
N PRO A 52 -0.36 -19.60 -4.27
CA PRO A 52 0.80 -20.00 -3.46
C PRO A 52 2.03 -19.11 -3.70
N ALA A 53 2.74 -18.75 -2.63
CA ALA A 53 3.99 -17.98 -2.72
C ALA A 53 5.16 -18.73 -2.07
N PHE A 54 6.33 -18.67 -2.71
CA PHE A 54 7.55 -19.31 -2.24
C PHE A 54 8.63 -18.27 -1.99
N ILE A 55 9.19 -18.31 -0.78
CA ILE A 55 10.22 -17.38 -0.33
C ILE A 55 11.37 -18.21 0.22
N PHE A 56 12.59 -17.87 -0.22
CA PHE A 56 13.82 -18.42 0.30
C PHE A 56 14.53 -17.39 1.17
N LEU A 57 14.99 -17.79 2.35
CA LEU A 57 15.64 -16.93 3.34
C LEU A 57 17.10 -17.34 3.49
N ARG A 58 18.04 -16.41 3.28
CA ARG A 58 19.47 -16.66 3.48
C ARG A 58 20.20 -15.39 3.90
N GLN A 59 20.96 -15.47 5.00
CA GLN A 59 21.82 -14.38 5.50
C GLN A 59 21.10 -13.03 5.66
N GLY A 60 19.89 -13.04 6.24
CA GLY A 60 19.10 -11.81 6.47
C GLY A 60 18.50 -11.18 5.20
N LYS A 61 18.61 -11.85 4.06
CA LYS A 61 17.93 -11.51 2.80
C LYS A 61 16.89 -12.57 2.49
N PHE A 62 15.86 -12.17 1.76
CA PHE A 62 14.89 -13.09 1.20
C PHE A 62 14.81 -12.93 -0.32
N TYR A 63 14.43 -14.02 -0.97
CA TYR A 63 14.36 -14.14 -2.42
C TYR A 63 13.00 -14.73 -2.77
N ARG A 64 12.28 -14.04 -3.64
CA ARG A 64 10.98 -14.52 -4.14
C ARG A 64 11.22 -15.47 -5.30
N TYR A 65 10.42 -16.54 -5.34
CA TYR A 65 10.45 -17.47 -6.46
C TYR A 65 9.51 -16.97 -7.57
N GLU A 66 10.08 -16.47 -8.66
CA GLU A 66 9.32 -15.91 -9.79
C GLU A 66 9.14 -16.91 -10.95
N ILE A 67 9.76 -18.08 -10.86
CA ILE A 67 9.76 -19.08 -11.93
C ILE A 67 8.40 -19.79 -11.94
N LYS A 68 7.69 -19.77 -13.07
CA LYS A 68 6.39 -20.45 -13.25
C LYS A 68 6.49 -21.97 -13.40
N LYS A 69 7.51 -22.60 -12.80
CA LYS A 69 7.72 -24.05 -12.80
C LYS A 69 7.72 -24.57 -11.38
N TYR A 70 6.82 -25.49 -11.07
CA TYR A 70 6.58 -25.95 -9.70
C TYR A 70 6.97 -27.42 -9.52
N ASP A 71 8.19 -27.77 -9.89
CA ASP A 71 8.75 -29.10 -9.72
C ASP A 71 9.72 -29.16 -8.54
N VAL A 72 9.85 -30.33 -7.92
CA VAL A 72 10.80 -30.57 -6.81
C VAL A 72 12.21 -30.12 -7.17
N LYS A 73 12.71 -30.56 -8.34
CA LYS A 73 14.06 -30.22 -8.83
C LYS A 73 14.26 -28.72 -9.00
N SER A 74 13.22 -28.01 -9.47
CA SER A 74 13.28 -26.56 -9.70
C SER A 74 13.37 -25.78 -8.39
N PHE A 75 12.65 -26.21 -7.35
CA PHE A 75 12.76 -25.61 -6.02
C PHE A 75 14.13 -25.88 -5.38
N VAL A 76 14.63 -27.11 -5.50
CA VAL A 76 15.93 -27.49 -4.94
C VAL A 76 17.08 -26.74 -5.63
N SER A 77 17.08 -26.67 -6.96
CA SER A 77 18.10 -25.92 -7.70
C SER A 77 18.03 -24.41 -7.41
N PHE A 78 16.82 -23.90 -7.18
CA PHE A 78 16.64 -22.52 -6.74
C PHE A 78 17.27 -22.24 -5.39
N ALA A 79 17.00 -23.08 -4.40
CA ALA A 79 17.54 -22.91 -3.05
C ALA A 79 19.08 -23.06 -3.01
N GLN A 80 19.66 -23.86 -3.90
CA GLN A 80 21.10 -24.11 -3.96
C GLN A 80 21.88 -23.00 -4.66
N ASP A 81 21.49 -22.66 -5.90
CA ASP A 81 22.31 -21.80 -6.76
C ASP A 81 21.53 -20.68 -7.44
N TRP A 82 20.30 -20.93 -7.89
CA TRP A 82 19.56 -19.95 -8.69
C TRP A 82 19.09 -18.73 -7.90
N TYR A 83 18.96 -18.82 -6.57
CA TYR A 83 18.57 -17.68 -5.74
C TYR A 83 19.49 -16.46 -5.94
N LYS A 84 20.76 -16.67 -6.37
CA LYS A 84 21.71 -15.59 -6.68
C LYS A 84 21.25 -14.70 -7.85
N ASN A 85 20.45 -15.25 -8.75
CA ASN A 85 19.89 -14.53 -9.90
C ASN A 85 18.55 -13.87 -9.58
N ALA A 86 17.94 -14.21 -8.44
CA ALA A 86 16.72 -13.55 -7.97
C ALA A 86 17.05 -12.25 -7.25
N SER A 87 16.11 -11.31 -7.26
CA SER A 87 16.27 -10.03 -6.58
C SER A 87 16.44 -10.24 -5.07
N PRO A 88 17.57 -9.82 -4.46
CA PRO A 88 17.75 -9.88 -3.02
C PRO A 88 16.96 -8.76 -2.34
N GLU A 89 15.93 -9.11 -1.59
CA GLU A 89 15.21 -8.17 -0.73
C GLU A 89 15.68 -8.30 0.72
N LYS A 90 15.80 -7.19 1.45
CA LYS A 90 16.17 -7.22 2.87
C LYS A 90 15.00 -7.80 3.67
N VAL A 91 15.27 -8.74 4.57
CA VAL A 91 14.21 -9.29 5.44
C VAL A 91 13.61 -8.15 6.25
N PRO A 92 12.31 -7.84 6.07
CA PRO A 92 11.66 -6.77 6.79
C PRO A 92 11.63 -7.13 8.27
N VAL A 93 11.75 -6.12 9.14
CA VAL A 93 11.53 -6.30 10.57
C VAL A 93 10.07 -6.67 10.81
N PRO A 94 9.74 -7.37 11.91
CA PRO A 94 8.34 -7.51 12.33
C PRO A 94 7.69 -6.13 12.35
N GLN A 95 6.57 -5.99 11.66
CA GLN A 95 5.87 -4.72 11.60
C GLN A 95 5.40 -4.33 13.01
N SER A 96 5.68 -3.09 13.39
CA SER A 96 5.03 -2.46 14.53
C SER A 96 3.54 -2.32 14.24
N PRO A 97 2.66 -2.32 15.26
CA PRO A 97 1.26 -1.92 15.07
C PRO A 97 1.10 -0.58 14.36
N PHE A 98 2.06 0.35 14.57
CA PHE A 98 2.10 1.62 13.85
C PHE A 98 2.42 1.46 12.36
N ASP A 99 3.32 0.54 12.02
CA ASP A 99 3.70 0.28 10.62
C ASP A 99 2.52 -0.27 9.82
N GLN A 100 1.69 -1.12 10.44
CA GLN A 100 0.46 -1.64 9.82
C GLN A 100 -0.52 -0.52 9.46
N MET A 101 -0.69 0.47 10.34
CA MET A 101 -1.54 1.64 10.05
C MET A 101 -0.98 2.48 8.92
N VAL A 102 0.33 2.70 8.90
CA VAL A 102 1.00 3.46 7.83
C VAL A 102 0.87 2.74 6.50
N GLU A 103 1.08 1.43 6.45
CA GLU A 103 0.98 0.67 5.21
C GLU A 103 -0.44 0.65 4.66
N GLN A 104 -1.43 0.52 5.54
CA GLN A 104 -2.84 0.61 5.15
C GLN A 104 -3.19 2.02 4.65
N ALA A 105 -2.69 3.08 5.30
CA ALA A 105 -2.85 4.45 4.82
C ALA A 105 -2.21 4.66 3.44
N VAL A 106 -1.00 4.14 3.23
CA VAL A 106 -0.29 4.18 1.94
C VAL A 106 -1.04 3.40 0.86
N TYR A 107 -1.59 2.23 1.20
CA TYR A 107 -2.42 1.44 0.28
C TYR A 107 -3.64 2.25 -0.19
N TYR A 108 -4.39 2.85 0.73
CA TYR A 108 -5.53 3.70 0.37
C TYR A 108 -5.08 4.89 -0.47
N LEU A 109 -4.01 5.58 -0.10
CA LEU A 109 -3.48 6.72 -0.84
C LEU A 109 -3.08 6.36 -2.28
N LYS A 110 -2.45 5.21 -2.50
CA LYS A 110 -2.05 4.74 -3.83
C LYS A 110 -3.24 4.39 -4.71
N ASN A 111 -4.30 3.84 -4.11
CA ASN A 111 -5.49 3.40 -4.82
C ASN A 111 -6.61 4.45 -4.85
N LEU A 112 -6.41 5.62 -4.22
CA LEU A 112 -7.30 6.78 -4.33
C LEU A 112 -7.74 7.09 -5.77
N PRO A 113 -6.85 7.18 -6.79
CA PRO A 113 -7.29 7.48 -8.15
C PRO A 113 -8.27 6.44 -8.70
N GLU A 114 -8.09 5.17 -8.36
CA GLU A 114 -9.01 4.10 -8.76
C GLU A 114 -10.37 4.25 -8.07
N TYR A 115 -10.38 4.50 -6.76
CA TYR A 115 -11.62 4.77 -6.01
C TYR A 115 -12.36 6.01 -6.52
N VAL A 116 -11.64 7.08 -6.86
CA VAL A 116 -12.22 8.30 -7.46
C VAL A 116 -12.82 8.01 -8.83
N ASN A 117 -12.15 7.20 -9.64
CA ASN A 117 -12.67 6.80 -10.95
C ASN A 117 -13.97 5.99 -10.81
N VAL A 118 -14.00 4.99 -9.92
CA VAL A 118 -15.21 4.20 -9.64
C VAL A 118 -16.35 5.09 -9.14
N LEU A 119 -16.06 6.01 -8.21
CA LEU A 119 -17.05 6.96 -7.69
C LEU A 119 -17.63 7.86 -8.80
N LYS A 120 -16.77 8.29 -9.74
CA LYS A 120 -17.18 9.13 -10.87
C LYS A 120 -18.02 8.36 -11.89
N THR A 121 -17.72 7.08 -12.13
CA THR A 121 -18.41 6.27 -13.14
C THR A 121 -19.73 5.69 -12.63
N GLU A 122 -19.76 5.17 -11.40
CA GLU A 122 -20.96 4.53 -10.84
C GLU A 122 -21.92 5.54 -10.22
N TYR A 123 -21.41 6.65 -9.66
CA TYR A 123 -22.21 7.67 -8.99
C TYR A 123 -21.90 9.09 -9.47
N PRO A 124 -22.08 9.38 -10.78
CA PRO A 124 -21.69 10.66 -11.36
C PRO A 124 -22.40 11.85 -10.71
N ALA A 125 -23.69 11.71 -10.39
CA ALA A 125 -24.47 12.77 -9.76
C ALA A 125 -23.92 13.16 -8.38
N LEU A 126 -23.56 12.18 -7.55
CA LEU A 126 -23.02 12.40 -6.22
C LEU A 126 -21.63 13.06 -6.28
N PHE A 127 -20.79 12.65 -7.23
CA PHE A 127 -19.48 13.25 -7.45
C PHE A 127 -19.59 14.75 -7.80
N TYR A 128 -20.47 15.12 -8.74
CA TYR A 128 -20.65 16.54 -9.12
C TYR A 128 -21.26 17.39 -8.00
N VAL A 129 -22.15 16.85 -7.17
CA VAL A 129 -22.72 17.56 -6.01
C VAL A 129 -21.63 17.86 -4.97
N LEU A 130 -20.79 16.88 -4.65
CA LEU A 130 -19.67 17.07 -3.71
C LEU A 130 -18.64 18.07 -4.25
N ALA A 131 -18.27 17.95 -5.53
CA ALA A 131 -17.36 18.89 -6.18
C ALA A 131 -17.94 20.31 -6.20
N GLY A 132 -19.24 20.45 -6.49
CA GLY A 132 -19.96 21.72 -6.47
C GLY A 132 -19.99 22.37 -5.09
N LEU A 133 -20.23 21.58 -4.03
CA LEU A 133 -20.17 22.07 -2.64
C LEU A 133 -18.78 22.58 -2.26
N ILE A 134 -17.72 21.83 -2.61
CA ILE A 134 -16.34 22.26 -2.33
C ILE A 134 -16.03 23.57 -3.06
N VAL A 135 -16.41 23.69 -4.33
CA VAL A 135 -16.22 24.92 -5.11
C VAL A 135 -17.01 26.08 -4.52
N PHE A 136 -18.26 25.86 -4.10
CA PHE A 136 -19.08 26.89 -3.47
C PHE A 136 -18.46 27.39 -2.16
N VAL A 137 -17.96 26.49 -1.31
CA VAL A 137 -17.28 26.85 -0.07
C VAL A 137 -16.03 27.67 -0.35
N VAL A 138 -15.18 27.23 -1.29
CA VAL A 138 -13.94 27.94 -1.65
C VAL A 138 -14.24 29.32 -2.26
N LEU A 139 -15.23 29.43 -3.15
CA LEU A 139 -15.64 30.71 -3.72
C LEU A 139 -16.26 31.64 -2.67
N GLY A 140 -17.05 31.10 -1.74
CA GLY A 140 -17.61 31.84 -0.61
C GLY A 140 -16.52 32.40 0.30
N PHE A 141 -15.55 31.57 0.69
CA PHE A 141 -14.42 32.01 1.52
C PHE A 141 -13.53 33.04 0.82
N THR A 142 -13.22 32.85 -0.46
CA THR A 142 -12.42 33.82 -1.23
C THR A 142 -13.16 35.15 -1.41
N ALA A 143 -14.46 35.14 -1.72
CA ALA A 143 -15.27 36.34 -1.81
C ALA A 143 -15.35 37.09 -0.46
N ALA A 144 -15.52 36.37 0.65
CA ALA A 144 -15.53 36.96 1.99
C ALA A 144 -14.18 37.62 2.34
N ILE A 145 -13.06 36.98 2.01
CA ILE A 145 -11.71 37.53 2.20
C ILE A 145 -11.52 38.80 1.37
N VAL A 146 -11.91 38.79 0.08
CA VAL A 146 -11.81 39.96 -0.80
C VAL A 146 -12.67 41.11 -0.28
N LEU A 147 -13.90 40.84 0.15
CA LEU A 147 -14.80 41.86 0.69
C LEU A 147 -14.25 42.48 1.98
N ALA A 148 -13.64 41.65 2.85
CA ALA A 148 -12.97 42.11 4.08
C ALA A 148 -11.75 42.99 3.77
N VAL A 149 -10.97 42.69 2.73
CA VAL A 149 -9.83 43.52 2.32
C VAL A 149 -10.32 44.86 1.73
N LEU A 150 -11.32 44.83 0.84
CA LEU A 150 -11.85 46.04 0.21
C LEU A 150 -12.48 47.01 1.23
N THR A 151 -13.20 46.50 2.22
CA THR A 151 -13.79 47.31 3.29
C THR A 151 -12.71 47.98 4.16
N ARG A 152 -11.63 47.25 4.49
CA ARG A 152 -10.47 47.80 5.22
C ARG A 152 -9.73 48.85 4.40
N CYS A 153 -9.51 48.65 3.10
CA CYS A 153 -8.89 49.64 2.22
C CYS A 153 -9.72 50.93 2.11
N LYS A 154 -11.05 50.81 1.94
CA LYS A 154 -11.95 51.97 1.90
C LYS A 154 -11.98 52.74 3.23
N ALA A 155 -11.97 52.03 4.37
CA ALA A 155 -11.89 52.64 5.69
C ALA A 155 -10.57 53.41 5.90
N ALA A 156 -9.44 52.83 5.50
CA ALA A 156 -8.13 53.49 5.57
C ALA A 156 -8.05 54.75 4.67
N ALA A 157 -8.63 54.69 3.47
CA ALA A 157 -8.68 55.84 2.55
C ALA A 157 -9.54 57.00 3.09
N LYS A 158 -10.69 56.70 3.72
CA LYS A 158 -11.53 57.72 4.38
C LYS A 158 -10.81 58.38 5.55
N SER A 159 -10.12 57.59 6.39
CA SER A 159 -9.34 58.12 7.53
C SER A 159 -8.24 59.11 7.09
N LYS A 160 -7.50 58.81 6.02
CA LYS A 160 -6.48 59.72 5.45
C LYS A 160 -7.07 61.04 4.94
N LYS A 161 -8.22 61.02 4.25
CA LYS A 161 -8.89 62.23 3.76
C LYS A 161 -9.36 63.14 4.90
N THR A 162 -9.89 62.58 5.99
CA THR A 162 -10.35 63.37 7.14
C THR A 162 -9.20 64.00 7.91
N ARG A 163 -8.05 63.31 8.05
CA ARG A 163 -6.83 63.91 8.63
C ARG A 163 -6.25 65.02 7.76
N ALA A 164 -6.20 64.86 6.44
CA ALA A 164 -5.70 65.90 5.53
C ALA A 164 -6.57 67.17 5.54
N LYS A 165 -7.88 67.04 5.77
CA LYS A 165 -8.81 68.18 5.85
C LYS A 165 -8.77 68.93 7.19
N LYS A 166 -8.23 68.32 8.26
CA LYS A 166 -8.01 68.96 9.57
C LYS A 166 -6.63 69.62 9.74
N ALA A 167 -5.72 69.39 8.79
CA ALA A 167 -4.36 69.94 8.80
C ALA A 167 -4.19 71.16 7.86
N LYS A 168 -5.28 71.61 7.24
CA LYS A 168 -5.41 72.90 6.54
C LYS A 168 -6.33 73.79 7.36
#